data_AF-A0A8X8B162-F1
#
_entry.id   AF-A0A8X8B162-F1
#
_cell.length_a   1.000
_cell.length_b   1.000
_cell.length_c   1.000
_cell.angle_alpha   90.00
_cell.angle_beta   90.00
_cell.angle_gamma   90.00
#
_symmetry.space_group_name_H-M   'P 1'
#
loop_
_entity.id
_entity.type
_entity.pdbx_description
1 polymer ?
#
loop_
_entity_poly.entity_id
_entity_poly.type
_entity_poly.pdbx_seq_one_letter_code
_entity_poly.pdbx_strand_id
1 'polypeptide(L)'
;MRPSSSVSPPRTVTDLKHRVIACLNRLSDRDTQSLAAAELDSIALNLSPESFSLFINCLQTTDSSAKPPVRKHCVSLISLLSRSHGDSLAPHLPKMVSTVLRRLRDPDSSVRAACAAASVDMTVNVTEPPFSVLAGPMIEALIHDCDANAQVGAALCLAAAVDAAEDHDVEQLQRALPRIGKLLKSEGFKAKPELLGAIGSVIGAVGGRNSDKAVLDWLLPNVLEFLSSDDWHARKAAAEVMARVATAEEELAPLYKKACLGVLESRRFDKVKVVRETMNHTLSLWKQLDDDSLESSSLTKSVSTGKRINTLKSKEKNPNVPTSSKLNDVEDEVLFPAKPKPSKATIKPQVVDVVQSSDEEESSSSSQRNNAEEELTLIRNQITQIEKQQSSLLDLFQRFMESSQNEMQSLGRRVRCLETSFSVLSTDLLVSRNITQNGNHKRSAHQQI
;
A
#
# COMPACT_ATOMS: atom_id res chain seq x y z
N MET A 1 -57.36 9.45 -13.37
CA MET A 1 -56.03 9.55 -12.75
C MET A 1 -56.12 8.92 -11.36
N ARG A 2 -55.57 7.72 -11.15
CA ARG A 2 -55.38 7.15 -9.81
C ARG A 2 -54.01 7.59 -9.30
N PRO A 3 -53.85 8.03 -8.04
CA PRO A 3 -52.54 8.31 -7.50
C PRO A 3 -51.81 6.96 -7.30
N SER A 4 -50.57 6.92 -7.75
CA SER A 4 -49.63 5.83 -7.54
C SER A 4 -49.39 5.65 -6.03
N SER A 5 -49.77 4.49 -5.52
CA SER A 5 -49.43 4.03 -4.18
C SER A 5 -47.92 3.89 -4.05
N SER A 6 -47.28 4.80 -3.30
CA SER A 6 -45.90 4.64 -2.85
C SER A 6 -45.82 3.43 -1.92
N VAL A 7 -45.25 2.33 -2.42
CA VAL A 7 -44.95 1.15 -1.60
C VAL A 7 -43.85 1.54 -0.61
N SER A 8 -44.19 1.57 0.67
CA SER A 8 -43.23 1.74 1.75
C SER A 8 -42.31 0.52 1.83
N PRO A 9 -40.99 0.67 2.06
CA PRO A 9 -40.10 -0.46 2.16
C PRO A 9 -40.49 -1.38 3.34
N PRO A 10 -40.34 -2.71 3.21
CA PRO A 10 -40.74 -3.66 4.25
C PRO A 10 -40.02 -3.39 5.59
N ARG A 11 -40.76 -3.54 6.70
CA ARG A 11 -40.32 -3.20 8.07
C ARG A 11 -39.01 -3.89 8.50
N THR A 12 -38.68 -5.04 7.91
CA THR A 12 -37.45 -5.81 8.17
C THR A 12 -36.19 -5.14 7.60
N VAL A 13 -36.32 -4.46 6.46
CA VAL A 13 -35.20 -3.80 5.77
C VAL A 13 -34.81 -2.50 6.46
N THR A 14 -35.81 -1.77 6.96
CA THR A 14 -35.57 -0.58 7.79
C THR A 14 -34.97 -0.98 9.14
N ASP A 15 -35.41 -2.06 9.76
CA ASP A 15 -34.81 -2.59 10.99
C ASP A 15 -33.32 -2.96 10.81
N LEU A 16 -32.98 -3.72 9.76
CA LEU A 16 -31.59 -4.07 9.46
C LEU A 16 -30.69 -2.83 9.29
N LYS A 17 -31.16 -1.84 8.52
CA LYS A 17 -30.41 -0.59 8.33
C LYS A 17 -30.10 0.12 9.65
N HIS A 18 -31.10 0.26 10.52
CA HIS A 18 -30.92 0.91 11.82
C HIS A 18 -29.95 0.13 12.71
N ARG A 19 -30.05 -1.20 12.73
CA ARG A 19 -29.15 -2.08 13.49
C ARG A 19 -27.70 -1.96 13.04
N VAL A 20 -27.45 -1.98 11.73
CA VAL A 20 -26.09 -1.81 11.18
C VAL A 20 -25.51 -0.45 11.55
N ILE A 21 -26.27 0.64 11.36
CA ILE A 21 -25.82 1.99 11.70
C ILE A 21 -25.55 2.12 13.20
N ALA A 22 -26.39 1.54 14.05
CA ALA A 22 -26.19 1.53 15.50
C ALA A 22 -24.87 0.82 15.88
N CYS A 23 -24.56 -0.31 15.24
CA CYS A 23 -23.29 -1.00 15.47
C CYS A 23 -22.09 -0.19 14.96
N LEU A 24 -22.19 0.43 13.78
CA LEU A 24 -21.13 1.29 13.24
C LEU A 24 -20.81 2.47 14.18
N ASN A 25 -21.83 3.06 14.81
CA ASN A 25 -21.63 4.10 15.82
C ASN A 25 -20.91 3.55 17.06
N ARG A 26 -21.34 2.38 17.57
CA ARG A 26 -20.73 1.70 18.73
C ARG A 26 -19.30 1.22 18.47
N LEU A 27 -18.91 0.96 17.22
CA LEU A 27 -17.51 0.66 16.86
C LEU A 27 -16.55 1.82 17.13
N SER A 28 -17.07 3.05 17.22
CA SER A 28 -16.24 4.23 17.51
C SER A 28 -15.80 4.29 18.98
N ASP A 29 -16.49 3.58 19.87
CA ASP A 29 -16.22 3.60 21.30
C ASP A 29 -15.46 2.35 21.73
N ARG A 30 -14.32 2.56 22.41
CA ARG A 30 -13.37 1.50 22.74
C ARG A 30 -14.01 0.37 23.54
N ASP A 31 -14.86 0.72 24.50
CA ASP A 31 -15.45 -0.25 25.42
C ASP A 31 -16.59 -1.06 24.77
N THR A 32 -17.17 -0.57 23.67
CA THR A 32 -18.21 -1.27 22.90
C THR A 32 -17.72 -1.84 21.58
N GLN A 33 -16.46 -1.56 21.20
CA GLN A 33 -15.90 -1.90 19.90
C GLN A 33 -15.95 -3.40 19.60
N SER A 34 -15.51 -4.25 20.52
CA SER A 34 -15.46 -5.71 20.31
C SER A 34 -16.86 -6.32 20.14
N LEU A 35 -17.82 -5.90 20.97
CA LEU A 35 -19.20 -6.36 20.90
C LEU A 35 -19.89 -5.89 19.62
N ALA A 36 -19.66 -4.63 19.22
CA ALA A 36 -20.21 -4.10 17.98
C ALA A 36 -19.61 -4.76 16.74
N ALA A 37 -18.31 -5.09 16.75
CA ALA A 37 -17.66 -5.85 15.68
C ALA A 37 -18.26 -7.26 15.55
N ALA A 38 -18.37 -8.00 16.67
CA ALA A 38 -18.95 -9.34 16.66
C ALA A 38 -20.41 -9.35 16.18
N GLU A 39 -21.20 -8.34 16.54
CA GLU A 39 -22.57 -8.19 16.06
C GLU A 39 -22.63 -7.91 14.55
N LEU A 40 -21.75 -7.04 14.03
CA LEU A 40 -21.65 -6.77 12.59
C LEU A 40 -21.19 -7.98 11.79
N ASP A 41 -20.21 -8.71 12.30
CA ASP A 41 -19.73 -9.96 11.68
C ASP A 41 -20.86 -10.99 11.65
N SER A 42 -21.61 -11.15 12.75
CA SER A 42 -22.78 -12.03 12.81
C SER A 42 -23.87 -11.61 11.83
N ILE A 43 -24.11 -10.31 11.65
CA ILE A 43 -25.06 -9.82 10.65
C ILE A 43 -24.56 -10.19 9.26
N ALA A 44 -23.30 -9.86 8.93
CA ALA A 44 -22.70 -10.10 7.62
C ALA A 44 -22.74 -11.58 7.20
N LEU A 45 -22.44 -12.49 8.13
CA LEU A 45 -22.48 -13.94 7.88
C LEU A 45 -23.87 -14.49 7.54
N ASN A 46 -24.92 -13.88 8.09
CA ASN A 46 -26.30 -14.38 7.97
C ASN A 46 -27.18 -13.51 7.05
N LEU A 47 -26.57 -12.67 6.20
CA LEU A 47 -27.32 -11.85 5.26
C LEU A 47 -27.99 -12.70 4.17
N SER A 48 -29.22 -12.34 3.83
CA SER A 48 -29.90 -12.83 2.64
C SER A 48 -29.47 -12.06 1.39
N PRO A 49 -29.53 -12.66 0.18
CA PRO A 49 -29.12 -12.01 -1.06
C PRO A 49 -29.83 -10.68 -1.34
N GLU A 50 -31.12 -10.56 -1.02
CA GLU A 50 -31.86 -9.30 -1.18
C GLU A 50 -31.37 -8.16 -0.28
N SER A 51 -30.63 -8.48 0.78
CA SER A 51 -30.14 -7.52 1.77
C SER A 51 -28.72 -7.03 1.51
N PHE A 52 -27.96 -7.69 0.62
CA PHE A 52 -26.54 -7.37 0.34
C PHE A 52 -26.35 -5.91 -0.06
N SER A 53 -27.13 -5.43 -1.03
CA SER A 53 -27.03 -4.05 -1.51
C SER A 53 -27.27 -3.02 -0.39
N LEU A 54 -28.22 -3.29 0.52
CA LEU A 54 -28.49 -2.40 1.64
C LEU A 54 -27.34 -2.39 2.64
N PHE A 55 -26.81 -3.56 2.98
CA PHE A 55 -25.69 -3.68 3.91
C PHE A 55 -24.44 -2.97 3.37
N ILE A 56 -24.07 -3.22 2.11
CA ILE A 56 -22.92 -2.57 1.45
C ILE A 56 -23.11 -1.04 1.41
N ASN A 57 -24.32 -0.56 1.12
CA ASN A 57 -24.63 0.88 1.15
C ASN A 57 -24.43 1.48 2.55
N CYS A 58 -24.75 0.76 3.62
CA CYS A 58 -24.51 1.21 4.99
C CYS A 58 -23.01 1.33 5.29
N LEU A 59 -22.18 0.40 4.78
CA LEU A 59 -20.72 0.52 4.93
C LEU A 59 -20.18 1.76 4.21
N GLN A 60 -20.75 2.11 3.06
CA GLN A 60 -20.39 3.29 2.29
C GLN A 60 -20.83 4.61 2.93
N THR A 61 -21.72 4.64 3.92
CA THR A 61 -22.06 5.89 4.63
C THR A 61 -20.98 6.30 5.61
N THR A 62 -20.09 5.39 6.01
CA THR A 62 -18.91 5.73 6.81
C THR A 62 -18.02 6.64 5.99
N ASP A 63 -17.75 7.85 6.47
CA ASP A 63 -16.88 8.83 5.80
C ASP A 63 -15.42 8.76 6.29
N SER A 64 -14.54 9.68 5.86
CA SER A 64 -13.12 9.69 6.24
C SER A 64 -12.84 10.23 7.65
N SER A 65 -13.79 10.95 8.25
CA SER A 65 -13.68 11.49 9.61
C SER A 65 -13.94 10.45 10.70
N ALA A 66 -14.63 9.34 10.38
CA ALA A 66 -14.84 8.23 11.30
C ALA A 66 -13.50 7.67 11.83
N LYS A 67 -13.46 7.15 13.06
CA LYS A 67 -12.21 6.64 13.66
C LYS A 67 -11.61 5.47 12.84
N PRO A 68 -10.28 5.29 12.80
CA PRO A 68 -9.64 4.24 12.00
C PRO A 68 -10.19 2.82 12.22
N PRO A 69 -10.52 2.36 13.45
CA PRO A 69 -11.10 1.04 13.68
C PRO A 69 -12.42 0.82 12.93
N VAL A 70 -13.27 1.85 12.84
CA VAL A 70 -14.54 1.79 12.11
C VAL A 70 -14.26 1.62 10.62
N ARG A 71 -13.38 2.46 10.06
CA ARG A 71 -13.04 2.44 8.63
C ARG A 71 -12.41 1.11 8.23
N LYS A 72 -11.51 0.58 9.07
CA LYS A 72 -10.89 -0.74 8.91
C LYS A 72 -11.93 -1.86 8.93
N HIS A 73 -12.83 -1.83 9.90
CA HIS A 73 -13.84 -2.88 10.05
C HIS A 73 -14.86 -2.85 8.90
N CYS A 74 -15.25 -1.68 8.39
CA CYS A 74 -16.08 -1.58 7.18
C CYS A 74 -15.45 -2.30 5.97
N VAL A 75 -14.14 -2.17 5.76
CA VAL A 75 -13.43 -2.90 4.70
C VAL A 75 -13.29 -4.39 5.03
N SER A 76 -13.08 -4.73 6.31
CA SER A 76 -12.99 -6.12 6.76
C SER A 76 -14.32 -6.87 6.57
N LEU A 77 -15.46 -6.17 6.65
CA LEU A 77 -16.77 -6.73 6.34
C LEU A 77 -16.92 -7.04 4.84
N ILE A 78 -16.30 -6.28 3.93
CA ILE A 78 -16.27 -6.63 2.49
C ILE A 78 -15.54 -7.97 2.29
N SER A 79 -14.38 -8.11 2.93
CA SER A 79 -13.59 -9.34 2.97
C SER A 79 -14.42 -10.52 3.53
N LEU A 80 -15.14 -10.32 4.63
CA LEU A 80 -16.00 -11.34 5.23
C LEU A 80 -17.15 -11.75 4.31
N LEU A 81 -17.83 -10.77 3.69
CA LEU A 81 -18.92 -11.04 2.75
C LEU A 81 -18.44 -11.91 1.60
N SER A 82 -17.29 -11.57 1.00
CA SER A 82 -16.71 -12.35 -0.10
C SER A 82 -16.52 -13.82 0.29
N ARG A 83 -15.91 -14.08 1.46
CA ARG A 83 -15.69 -15.46 1.94
C ARG A 83 -16.99 -16.21 2.27
N SER A 84 -18.02 -15.52 2.76
CA SER A 84 -19.23 -16.19 3.24
C SER A 84 -20.28 -16.42 2.16
N HIS A 85 -20.34 -15.55 1.14
CA HIS A 85 -21.42 -15.56 0.14
C HIS A 85 -20.95 -15.84 -1.30
N GLY A 86 -19.64 -15.75 -1.54
CA GLY A 86 -19.02 -16.06 -2.83
C GLY A 86 -19.70 -15.41 -4.03
N ASP A 87 -19.96 -16.18 -5.08
CA ASP A 87 -20.56 -15.72 -6.34
C ASP A 87 -21.97 -15.13 -6.19
N SER A 88 -22.68 -15.35 -5.08
CA SER A 88 -23.94 -14.64 -4.80
C SER A 88 -23.75 -13.11 -4.73
N LEU A 89 -22.50 -12.64 -4.57
CA LEU A 89 -22.12 -11.24 -4.58
C LEU A 89 -21.73 -10.70 -5.96
N ALA A 90 -21.68 -11.51 -7.01
CA ALA A 90 -21.27 -11.10 -8.35
C ALA A 90 -22.01 -9.82 -8.86
N PRO A 91 -23.33 -9.67 -8.69
CA PRO A 91 -24.05 -8.44 -9.08
C PRO A 91 -23.69 -7.19 -8.25
N HIS A 92 -23.00 -7.38 -7.13
CA HIS A 92 -22.62 -6.34 -6.18
C HIS A 92 -21.12 -6.06 -6.14
N LEU A 93 -20.31 -6.87 -6.83
CA LEU A 93 -18.85 -6.72 -6.88
C LEU A 93 -18.42 -5.29 -7.27
N PRO A 94 -19.00 -4.61 -8.27
CA PRO A 94 -18.62 -3.23 -8.58
C PRO A 94 -18.81 -2.25 -7.40
N LYS A 95 -19.84 -2.45 -6.57
CA LYS A 95 -20.06 -1.62 -5.37
C LYS A 95 -19.07 -1.97 -4.26
N MET A 96 -18.72 -3.24 -4.11
CA MET A 96 -17.70 -3.69 -3.16
C MET A 96 -16.34 -3.10 -3.53
N VAL A 97 -15.94 -3.21 -4.80
CA VAL A 97 -14.73 -2.58 -5.35
C VAL A 97 -14.74 -1.07 -5.11
N SER A 98 -15.85 -0.38 -5.39
CA SER A 98 -15.96 1.07 -5.11
C SER A 98 -15.75 1.42 -3.63
N THR A 99 -16.20 0.56 -2.72
CA THR A 99 -16.01 0.72 -1.26
C THR A 99 -14.52 0.61 -0.90
N VAL A 100 -13.82 -0.35 -1.49
CA VAL A 100 -12.37 -0.54 -1.34
C VAL A 100 -11.60 0.64 -1.93
N LEU A 101 -11.93 1.06 -3.17
CA LEU A 101 -11.28 2.19 -3.86
C LEU A 101 -11.30 3.47 -3.03
N ARG A 102 -12.43 3.77 -2.36
CA ARG A 102 -12.56 4.95 -1.49
C ARG A 102 -11.58 4.94 -0.32
N ARG A 103 -11.11 3.76 0.09
CA ARG A 103 -10.24 3.55 1.25
C ARG A 103 -8.78 3.34 0.90
N LEU A 104 -8.41 3.31 -0.38
CA LEU A 104 -7.01 3.23 -0.80
C LEU A 104 -6.19 4.42 -0.30
N ARG A 105 -6.79 5.61 -0.25
CA ARG A 105 -6.14 6.85 0.23
C ARG A 105 -6.20 7.06 1.74
N ASP A 106 -6.64 6.04 2.50
CA ASP A 106 -6.79 6.18 3.94
C ASP A 106 -5.42 6.48 4.60
N PRO A 107 -5.32 7.45 5.51
CA PRO A 107 -4.05 7.79 6.16
C PRO A 107 -3.53 6.63 7.03
N ASP A 108 -4.43 5.79 7.56
CA ASP A 108 -4.06 4.65 8.39
C ASP A 108 -3.65 3.46 7.50
N SER A 109 -2.40 3.02 7.62
CA SER A 109 -1.87 1.91 6.83
C SER A 109 -2.58 0.58 7.11
N SER A 110 -3.16 0.40 8.29
CA SER A 110 -3.92 -0.81 8.63
C SER A 110 -5.26 -0.88 7.89
N VAL A 111 -5.84 0.27 7.53
CA VAL A 111 -7.03 0.34 6.66
C VAL A 111 -6.64 -0.02 5.23
N ARG A 112 -5.51 0.50 4.72
CA ARG A 112 -4.99 0.13 3.39
C ARG A 112 -4.63 -1.37 3.30
N ALA A 113 -4.07 -1.94 4.37
CA ALA A 113 -3.82 -3.38 4.45
C ALA A 113 -5.13 -4.19 4.43
N ALA A 114 -6.19 -3.72 5.10
CA ALA A 114 -7.50 -4.34 5.01
C ALA A 114 -8.09 -4.27 3.59
N CYS A 115 -7.82 -3.20 2.84
CA CYS A 115 -8.19 -3.11 1.42
C CYS A 115 -7.51 -4.20 0.58
N ALA A 116 -6.23 -4.46 0.82
CA ALA A 116 -5.51 -5.53 0.13
C ALA A 116 -6.09 -6.91 0.46
N ALA A 117 -6.36 -7.19 1.74
CA ALA A 117 -7.02 -8.44 2.16
C ALA A 117 -8.41 -8.60 1.52
N ALA A 118 -9.24 -7.55 1.51
CA ALA A 118 -10.54 -7.60 0.84
C ALA A 118 -10.41 -7.81 -0.67
N SER A 119 -9.35 -7.31 -1.30
CA SER A 119 -9.08 -7.54 -2.73
C SER A 119 -8.79 -9.02 -3.01
N VAL A 120 -7.97 -9.65 -2.15
CA VAL A 120 -7.72 -11.11 -2.19
C VAL A 120 -9.01 -11.90 -2.03
N ASP A 121 -9.79 -11.62 -0.99
CA ASP A 121 -11.02 -12.37 -0.72
C ASP A 121 -12.06 -12.19 -1.83
N MET A 122 -12.19 -11.00 -2.41
CA MET A 122 -13.06 -10.77 -3.58
C MET A 122 -12.59 -11.59 -4.78
N THR A 123 -11.28 -11.58 -5.07
CA THR A 123 -10.71 -12.33 -6.19
C THR A 123 -10.89 -13.84 -6.05
N VAL A 124 -10.66 -14.39 -4.86
CA VAL A 124 -10.70 -15.85 -4.62
C VAL A 124 -12.12 -16.38 -4.56
N ASN A 125 -13.07 -15.61 -4.01
CA ASN A 125 -14.40 -16.13 -3.69
C ASN A 125 -15.51 -15.63 -4.63
N VAL A 126 -15.31 -14.54 -5.37
CA VAL A 126 -16.30 -13.98 -6.31
C VAL A 126 -15.75 -14.10 -7.73
N THR A 127 -15.92 -15.28 -8.31
CA THR A 127 -15.25 -15.75 -9.53
C THR A 127 -16.10 -15.60 -10.79
N GLU A 128 -17.43 -15.46 -10.69
CA GLU A 128 -18.29 -15.29 -11.87
C GLU A 128 -17.96 -14.05 -12.72
N PRO A 129 -17.70 -12.85 -12.17
CA PRO A 129 -17.30 -11.68 -12.95
C PRO A 129 -15.85 -11.81 -13.45
N PRO A 130 -15.52 -11.25 -14.62
CA PRO A 130 -14.14 -11.27 -15.10
C PRO A 130 -13.22 -10.48 -14.15
N PHE A 131 -12.00 -10.97 -13.96
CA PHE A 131 -10.99 -10.38 -13.07
C PHE A 131 -10.77 -8.87 -13.30
N SER A 132 -10.94 -8.41 -14.54
CA SER A 132 -10.81 -7.01 -14.93
C SER A 132 -11.82 -6.06 -14.26
N VAL A 133 -12.96 -6.56 -13.76
CA VAL A 133 -13.91 -5.77 -12.95
C VAL A 133 -13.28 -5.28 -11.65
N LEU A 134 -12.37 -6.08 -11.08
CA LEU A 134 -11.64 -5.76 -9.85
C LEU A 134 -10.31 -5.07 -10.15
N ALA A 135 -9.50 -5.63 -11.05
CA ALA A 135 -8.15 -5.13 -11.33
C ALA A 135 -8.14 -3.81 -12.12
N GLY A 136 -9.06 -3.65 -13.08
CA GLY A 136 -9.13 -2.45 -13.93
C GLY A 136 -9.22 -1.15 -13.14
N PRO A 137 -10.17 -1.01 -12.20
CA PRO A 137 -10.26 0.19 -11.37
C PRO A 137 -9.03 0.46 -10.49
N MET A 138 -8.31 -0.59 -10.04
CA MET A 138 -7.07 -0.43 -9.28
C MET A 138 -5.91 0.06 -10.17
N ILE A 139 -5.81 -0.48 -11.39
CA ILE A 139 -4.83 -0.03 -12.40
C ILE A 139 -5.08 1.45 -12.74
N GLU A 140 -6.33 1.84 -12.98
CA GLU A 140 -6.66 3.23 -13.32
C GLU A 140 -6.41 4.17 -12.12
N ALA A 141 -6.72 3.75 -10.89
CA ALA A 141 -6.35 4.50 -9.69
C ALA A 141 -4.82 4.67 -9.56
N LEU A 142 -4.05 3.62 -9.83
CA LEU A 142 -2.59 3.67 -9.78
C LEU A 142 -1.99 4.65 -10.81
N ILE A 143 -2.58 4.70 -12.01
CA ILE A 143 -2.08 5.53 -13.12
C ILE A 143 -2.45 7.01 -12.93
N HIS A 144 -3.66 7.29 -12.43
CA HIS A 144 -4.21 8.65 -12.45
C HIS A 144 -4.17 9.37 -11.10
N ASP A 145 -4.04 8.67 -9.98
CA ASP A 145 -4.06 9.29 -8.66
C ASP A 145 -2.69 9.89 -8.29
N CYS A 146 -2.71 11.11 -7.75
CA CYS A 146 -1.50 11.84 -7.36
C CYS A 146 -1.24 11.81 -5.84
N ASP A 147 -2.18 11.26 -5.07
CA ASP A 147 -2.04 11.10 -3.63
C ASP A 147 -1.15 9.90 -3.29
N ALA A 148 -0.19 10.08 -2.38
CA ALA A 148 0.77 9.04 -2.03
C ALA A 148 0.08 7.82 -1.37
N ASN A 149 -0.90 8.05 -0.50
CA ASN A 149 -1.61 6.95 0.15
C ASN A 149 -2.45 6.19 -0.87
N ALA A 150 -3.13 6.90 -1.78
CA ALA A 150 -3.88 6.29 -2.87
C ALA A 150 -2.98 5.40 -3.75
N GLN A 151 -1.80 5.89 -4.11
CA GLN A 151 -0.81 5.12 -4.89
C GLN A 151 -0.37 3.85 -4.15
N VAL A 152 -0.01 3.97 -2.86
CA VAL A 152 0.33 2.83 -2.00
C VAL A 152 -0.82 1.82 -1.95
N GLY A 153 -2.03 2.29 -1.66
CA GLY A 153 -3.21 1.43 -1.55
C GLY A 153 -3.55 0.73 -2.87
N ALA A 154 -3.54 1.46 -3.99
CA ALA A 154 -3.83 0.91 -5.31
C ALA A 154 -2.80 -0.14 -5.73
N ALA A 155 -1.51 0.14 -5.52
CA ALA A 155 -0.44 -0.80 -5.83
C ALA A 155 -0.52 -2.08 -4.98
N LEU A 156 -0.75 -1.94 -3.66
CA LEU A 156 -0.89 -3.09 -2.75
C LEU A 156 -2.12 -3.94 -3.09
N CYS A 157 -3.27 -3.31 -3.35
CA CYS A 157 -4.49 -4.03 -3.71
C CYS A 157 -4.35 -4.75 -5.07
N LEU A 158 -3.74 -4.09 -6.06
CA LEU A 158 -3.50 -4.70 -7.37
C LEU A 158 -2.55 -5.90 -7.25
N ALA A 159 -1.42 -5.75 -6.56
CA ALA A 159 -0.47 -6.83 -6.33
C ALA A 159 -1.13 -8.03 -5.66
N ALA A 160 -1.85 -7.78 -4.56
CA ALA A 160 -2.53 -8.82 -3.79
C ALA A 160 -3.63 -9.53 -4.59
N ALA A 161 -4.41 -8.80 -5.38
CA ALA A 161 -5.42 -9.39 -6.25
C ALA A 161 -4.80 -10.24 -7.36
N VAL A 162 -3.72 -9.77 -7.99
CA VAL A 162 -3.02 -10.50 -9.05
C VAL A 162 -2.37 -11.78 -8.53
N ASP A 163 -1.69 -11.71 -7.37
CA ASP A 163 -1.06 -12.89 -6.76
C ASP A 163 -2.09 -13.93 -6.27
N ALA A 164 -3.35 -13.52 -6.01
CA ALA A 164 -4.42 -14.40 -5.53
C ALA A 164 -5.31 -15.00 -6.63
N ALA A 165 -5.28 -14.45 -7.85
CA ALA A 165 -6.14 -14.91 -8.94
C ALA A 165 -5.67 -16.26 -9.50
N GLU A 166 -6.61 -17.17 -9.76
CA GLU A 166 -6.37 -18.41 -10.50
C GLU A 166 -6.50 -18.22 -12.02
N ASP A 167 -7.45 -17.36 -12.44
CA ASP A 167 -7.65 -16.96 -13.85
C ASP A 167 -7.37 -15.46 -14.00
N HIS A 168 -6.29 -15.14 -14.70
CA HIS A 168 -5.84 -13.76 -14.92
C HIS A 168 -6.37 -13.24 -16.26
N ASP A 169 -6.84 -11.98 -16.27
CA ASP A 169 -7.03 -11.23 -17.52
C ASP A 169 -5.66 -10.78 -18.07
N VAL A 170 -4.93 -11.75 -18.64
CA VAL A 170 -3.53 -11.58 -19.09
C VAL A 170 -3.41 -10.43 -20.09
N GLU A 171 -4.38 -10.24 -20.97
CA GLU A 171 -4.37 -9.17 -21.97
C GLU A 171 -4.47 -7.78 -21.33
N GLN A 172 -5.34 -7.62 -20.32
CA GLN A 172 -5.42 -6.38 -19.56
C GLN A 172 -4.11 -6.10 -18.82
N LEU A 173 -3.55 -7.11 -18.14
CA LEU A 173 -2.31 -6.99 -17.37
C LEU A 173 -1.10 -6.65 -18.25
N GLN A 174 -0.97 -7.29 -19.41
CA GLN A 174 0.04 -6.97 -20.42
C GLN A 174 -0.06 -5.51 -20.88
N ARG A 175 -1.28 -5.03 -21.18
CA ARG A 175 -1.49 -3.64 -21.61
C ARG A 175 -1.19 -2.63 -20.49
N ALA A 176 -1.44 -3.03 -19.23
CA ALA A 176 -1.17 -2.20 -18.07
C ALA A 176 0.33 -2.09 -17.75
N LEU A 177 1.10 -3.17 -17.93
CA LEU A 177 2.49 -3.26 -17.50
C LEU A 177 3.38 -2.10 -18.00
N PRO A 178 3.40 -1.71 -19.29
CA PRO A 178 4.18 -0.55 -19.74
C PRO A 178 3.66 0.78 -19.18
N ARG A 179 2.34 0.92 -18.94
CA ARG A 179 1.73 2.14 -18.39
C ARG A 179 2.15 2.34 -16.93
N ILE A 180 2.01 1.29 -16.11
CA ILE A 180 2.40 1.34 -14.70
C ILE A 180 3.93 1.37 -14.54
N GLY A 181 4.67 0.68 -15.40
CA GLY A 181 6.13 0.69 -15.42
C GLY A 181 6.67 2.11 -15.57
N LYS A 182 6.14 2.90 -16.52
CA LYS A 182 6.57 4.30 -16.76
C LYS A 182 6.45 5.20 -15.53
N LEU A 183 5.58 4.87 -14.57
CA LEU A 183 5.44 5.60 -13.32
C LEU A 183 6.71 5.49 -12.44
N LEU A 184 7.56 4.48 -12.63
CA LEU A 184 8.85 4.35 -11.94
C LEU A 184 9.79 5.53 -12.20
N LYS A 185 9.72 6.17 -13.38
CA LYS A 185 10.49 7.40 -13.68
C LYS A 185 9.76 8.70 -13.38
N SER A 186 8.48 8.64 -13.02
CA SER A 186 7.70 9.84 -12.74
C SER A 186 8.06 10.39 -11.37
N GLU A 187 8.61 11.61 -11.32
CA GLU A 187 8.86 12.34 -10.06
C GLU A 187 7.57 12.60 -9.25
N GLY A 188 6.42 12.64 -9.93
CA GLY A 188 5.11 12.80 -9.29
C GLY A 188 4.59 11.54 -8.60
N PHE A 189 5.18 10.38 -8.88
CA PHE A 189 4.77 9.10 -8.30
C PHE A 189 5.63 8.78 -7.08
N LYS A 190 5.03 8.63 -5.91
CA LYS A 190 5.75 8.56 -4.63
C LYS A 190 5.90 7.14 -4.10
N ALA A 191 4.96 6.24 -4.38
CA ALA A 191 4.91 4.88 -3.85
C ALA A 191 5.80 3.87 -4.63
N LYS A 192 7.06 4.21 -4.88
CA LYS A 192 7.95 3.41 -5.75
C LYS A 192 8.10 1.95 -5.29
N PRO A 193 8.30 1.64 -3.99
CA PRO A 193 8.43 0.26 -3.53
C PRO A 193 7.17 -0.57 -3.80
N GLU A 194 5.99 -0.03 -3.52
CA GLU A 194 4.72 -0.73 -3.73
C GLU A 194 4.43 -0.92 -5.22
N LEU A 195 4.77 0.08 -6.05
CA LEU A 195 4.66 -0.04 -7.51
C LEU A 195 5.58 -1.14 -8.06
N LEU A 196 6.82 -1.24 -7.57
CA LEU A 196 7.71 -2.35 -7.93
C LEU A 196 7.09 -3.68 -7.54
N GLY A 197 6.51 -3.80 -6.34
CA GLY A 197 5.76 -4.99 -5.93
C GLY A 197 4.64 -5.35 -6.92
N ALA A 198 3.78 -4.39 -7.27
CA ALA A 198 2.71 -4.59 -8.24
C ALA A 198 3.24 -4.99 -9.63
N ILE A 199 4.32 -4.39 -10.11
CA ILE A 199 4.98 -4.77 -11.36
C ILE A 199 5.45 -6.23 -11.29
N GLY A 200 6.06 -6.65 -10.18
CA GLY A 200 6.49 -8.03 -9.97
C GLY A 200 5.34 -9.04 -9.96
N SER A 201 4.20 -8.72 -9.33
CA SER A 201 2.99 -9.55 -9.38
C SER A 201 2.43 -9.64 -10.79
N VAL A 202 2.35 -8.52 -11.52
CA VAL A 202 1.88 -8.49 -12.92
C VAL A 202 2.77 -9.32 -13.84
N ILE A 203 4.11 -9.21 -13.73
CA ILE A 203 5.05 -10.04 -14.51
C ILE A 203 4.81 -11.53 -14.22
N GLY A 204 4.69 -11.90 -12.94
CA GLY A 204 4.42 -13.28 -12.54
C GLY A 204 3.13 -13.85 -13.14
N ALA A 205 2.06 -13.06 -13.16
CA ALA A 205 0.76 -13.47 -13.71
C ALA A 205 0.72 -13.54 -15.24
N VAL A 206 1.46 -12.65 -15.93
CA VAL A 206 1.57 -12.72 -17.40
C VAL A 206 2.39 -13.93 -17.84
N GLY A 207 3.38 -14.35 -17.02
CA GLY A 207 4.09 -15.62 -17.19
C GLY A 207 4.85 -15.74 -18.51
N GLY A 208 5.49 -14.65 -18.96
CA GLY A 208 6.27 -14.62 -20.21
C GLY A 208 5.45 -14.79 -21.49
N ARG A 209 4.15 -15.05 -21.39
CA ARG A 209 3.24 -15.16 -22.54
C ARG A 209 3.20 -13.78 -23.21
N ASN A 210 3.80 -13.66 -24.39
CA ASN A 210 3.81 -12.46 -25.22
C ASN A 210 4.39 -11.20 -24.56
N SER A 211 5.32 -11.35 -23.60
CA SER A 211 6.12 -10.22 -23.13
C SER A 211 6.91 -9.68 -24.32
N ASP A 212 6.54 -8.50 -24.81
CA ASP A 212 7.29 -7.85 -25.87
C ASP A 212 8.69 -7.59 -25.34
N LYS A 213 9.72 -8.14 -26.02
CA LYS A 213 11.12 -7.91 -25.70
C LYS A 213 11.40 -6.42 -25.47
N ALA A 214 10.72 -5.53 -26.20
CA ALA A 214 10.84 -4.09 -26.02
C ALA A 214 10.40 -3.60 -24.63
N VAL A 215 9.41 -4.25 -24.00
CA VAL A 215 8.97 -3.95 -22.64
C VAL A 215 10.05 -4.32 -21.63
N LEU A 216 10.67 -5.49 -21.73
CA LEU A 216 11.77 -5.89 -20.85
C LEU A 216 13.04 -5.07 -21.08
N ASP A 217 13.40 -4.79 -22.34
CA ASP A 217 14.52 -3.90 -22.72
C ASP A 217 14.40 -2.53 -22.03
N TRP A 218 13.18 -2.02 -21.92
CA TRP A 218 12.92 -0.75 -21.24
C TRP A 218 12.81 -0.90 -19.72
N LEU A 219 12.12 -1.93 -19.21
CA LEU A 219 11.79 -2.08 -17.80
C LEU A 219 13.00 -2.49 -16.95
N LEU A 220 13.80 -3.46 -17.40
CA LEU A 220 14.90 -4.01 -16.63
C LEU A 220 15.94 -2.97 -16.20
N PRO A 221 16.43 -2.07 -17.08
CA PRO A 221 17.34 -1.00 -16.65
C PRO A 221 16.76 -0.13 -15.53
N ASN A 222 15.45 0.14 -15.56
CA ASN A 222 14.79 0.96 -14.55
C ASN A 222 14.69 0.23 -13.21
N VAL A 223 14.35 -1.06 -13.23
CA VAL A 223 14.30 -1.89 -12.02
C VAL A 223 15.70 -2.04 -11.41
N LEU A 224 16.71 -2.28 -12.23
CA LEU A 224 18.10 -2.42 -11.79
C LEU A 224 18.63 -1.16 -11.12
N GLU A 225 18.23 0.03 -11.58
CA GLU A 225 18.59 1.31 -10.95
C GLU A 225 18.12 1.38 -9.49
N PHE A 226 16.92 0.87 -9.19
CA PHE A 226 16.37 0.84 -7.83
C PHE A 226 17.14 -0.06 -6.87
N LEU A 227 17.98 -0.99 -7.36
CA LEU A 227 18.88 -1.78 -6.49
C LEU A 227 19.92 -0.91 -5.79
N SER A 228 20.14 0.32 -6.25
CA SER A 228 21.03 1.30 -5.62
C SER A 228 20.28 2.46 -4.95
N SER A 229 18.96 2.35 -4.75
CA SER A 229 18.15 3.36 -4.07
C SER A 229 18.53 3.52 -2.60
N ASP A 230 18.38 4.73 -2.05
CA ASP A 230 18.57 4.99 -0.62
C ASP A 230 17.51 4.27 0.24
N ASP A 231 16.29 4.09 -0.28
CA ASP A 231 15.22 3.37 0.39
C ASP A 231 15.42 1.86 0.29
N TRP A 232 15.58 1.21 1.44
CA TRP A 232 15.77 -0.23 1.50
C TRP A 232 14.55 -1.01 1.02
N HIS A 233 13.34 -0.46 1.15
CA HIS A 233 12.12 -1.10 0.62
C HIS A 233 12.17 -1.12 -0.90
N ALA A 234 12.60 -0.03 -1.54
CA ALA A 234 12.77 0.03 -2.99
C ALA A 234 13.83 -0.97 -3.49
N ARG A 235 14.97 -1.09 -2.78
CA ARG A 235 16.00 -2.09 -3.11
C ARG A 235 15.47 -3.52 -2.99
N LYS A 236 14.74 -3.84 -1.91
CA LYS A 236 14.09 -5.13 -1.71
C LYS A 236 13.11 -5.43 -2.84
N ALA A 237 12.19 -4.51 -3.10
CA ALA A 237 11.14 -4.68 -4.11
C ALA A 237 11.73 -4.84 -5.52
N ALA A 238 12.78 -4.09 -5.85
CA ALA A 238 13.50 -4.25 -7.12
C ALA A 238 14.12 -5.64 -7.26
N ALA A 239 14.76 -6.15 -6.21
CA ALA A 239 15.32 -7.51 -6.21
C ALA A 239 14.22 -8.58 -6.33
N GLU A 240 13.03 -8.36 -5.75
CA GLU A 240 11.86 -9.25 -5.91
C GLU A 240 11.30 -9.23 -7.34
N VAL A 241 11.24 -8.05 -7.99
CA VAL A 241 10.88 -7.96 -9.42
C VAL A 241 11.88 -8.73 -10.27
N MET A 242 13.18 -8.58 -10.01
CA MET A 242 14.22 -9.33 -10.72
C MET A 242 14.07 -10.85 -10.52
N ALA A 243 13.68 -11.30 -9.32
CA ALA A 243 13.38 -12.72 -9.10
C ALA A 243 12.17 -13.17 -9.92
N ARG A 244 11.09 -12.36 -9.94
CA ARG A 244 9.89 -12.64 -10.73
C ARG A 244 10.19 -12.72 -12.22
N VAL A 245 11.02 -11.84 -12.77
CA VAL A 245 11.46 -11.93 -14.17
C VAL A 245 12.20 -13.24 -14.42
N ALA A 246 13.17 -13.61 -13.58
CA ALA A 246 13.92 -14.85 -13.77
C ALA A 246 13.03 -16.11 -13.75
N THR A 247 11.94 -16.10 -12.98
CA THR A 247 11.04 -17.25 -12.88
C THR A 247 9.89 -17.24 -13.89
N ALA A 248 9.46 -16.08 -14.36
CA ALA A 248 8.29 -15.95 -15.24
C ALA A 248 8.67 -15.81 -16.72
N GLU A 249 9.87 -15.30 -17.04
CA GLU A 249 10.33 -15.02 -18.40
C GLU A 249 11.37 -16.06 -18.84
N GLU A 250 10.98 -17.33 -18.95
CA GLU A 250 11.91 -18.45 -19.25
C GLU A 250 12.69 -18.24 -20.55
N GLU A 251 12.06 -17.71 -21.60
CA GLU A 251 12.69 -17.51 -22.92
C GLU A 251 13.52 -16.21 -23.00
N LEU A 252 13.06 -15.12 -22.38
CA LEU A 252 13.70 -13.81 -22.52
C LEU A 252 14.74 -13.54 -21.44
N ALA A 253 14.58 -14.05 -20.21
CA ALA A 253 15.50 -13.78 -19.11
C ALA A 253 16.96 -14.20 -19.40
N PRO A 254 17.25 -15.34 -20.06
CA PRO A 254 18.61 -15.71 -20.46
C PRO A 254 19.36 -14.63 -21.24
N LEU A 255 18.66 -13.88 -22.11
CA LEU A 255 19.26 -12.81 -22.92
C LEU A 255 19.83 -11.66 -22.08
N TYR A 256 19.29 -11.45 -20.87
CA TYR A 256 19.70 -10.38 -19.96
C TYR A 256 20.62 -10.88 -18.84
N LYS A 257 20.90 -12.19 -18.78
CA LYS A 257 21.60 -12.86 -17.67
C LYS A 257 22.90 -12.18 -17.28
N LYS A 258 23.78 -11.92 -18.26
CA LYS A 258 25.09 -11.29 -18.03
C LYS A 258 24.98 -9.91 -17.40
N ALA A 259 24.08 -9.07 -17.92
CA ALA A 259 23.89 -7.71 -17.41
C ALA A 259 23.30 -7.72 -15.99
N CYS A 260 22.28 -8.55 -15.76
CA CYS A 260 21.60 -8.64 -14.47
C CYS A 260 22.50 -9.21 -13.38
N LEU A 261 23.25 -10.29 -13.67
CA LEU A 261 24.18 -10.89 -12.71
C LEU A 261 25.28 -9.92 -12.28
N GLY A 262 25.84 -9.14 -13.21
CA GLY A 262 26.88 -8.15 -12.87
C GLY A 262 26.38 -7.12 -11.86
N VAL A 263 25.17 -6.59 -12.04
CA VAL A 263 24.57 -5.62 -11.12
C VAL A 263 24.22 -6.27 -9.79
N LEU A 264 23.52 -7.41 -9.81
CA LEU A 264 23.09 -8.11 -8.60
C LEU A 264 24.30 -8.53 -7.72
N GLU A 265 25.39 -9.04 -8.30
CA GLU A 265 26.61 -9.41 -7.57
C GLU A 265 27.24 -8.19 -6.89
N SER A 266 27.27 -7.06 -7.59
CA SER A 266 27.80 -5.81 -7.03
C SER A 266 26.97 -5.23 -5.87
N ARG A 267 25.74 -5.76 -5.65
CA ARG A 267 24.78 -5.27 -4.65
C ARG A 267 24.38 -6.32 -3.59
N ARG A 268 24.95 -7.53 -3.63
CA ARG A 268 24.61 -8.62 -2.69
C ARG A 268 24.95 -8.36 -1.22
N PHE A 269 25.89 -7.44 -0.97
CA PHE A 269 26.33 -7.04 0.36
C PHE A 269 25.59 -5.78 0.84
N ASP A 270 24.26 -5.84 0.91
CA ASP A 270 23.45 -4.76 1.47
C ASP A 270 23.66 -4.61 2.99
N LYS A 271 23.37 -3.43 3.56
CA LYS A 271 23.40 -3.21 5.02
C LYS A 271 22.22 -3.86 5.73
N VAL A 272 21.06 -3.96 5.08
CA VAL A 272 19.82 -4.52 5.63
C VAL A 272 19.74 -6.02 5.36
N LYS A 273 19.48 -6.81 6.41
CA LYS A 273 19.45 -8.28 6.34
C LYS A 273 18.45 -8.81 5.31
N VAL A 274 17.20 -8.33 5.36
CA VAL A 274 16.14 -8.79 4.46
C VAL A 274 16.50 -8.50 3.00
N VAL A 275 17.09 -7.34 2.71
CA VAL A 275 17.55 -6.99 1.34
C VAL A 275 18.67 -7.94 0.89
N ARG A 276 19.64 -8.26 1.76
CA ARG A 276 20.69 -9.25 1.44
C ARG A 276 20.09 -10.62 1.12
N GLU A 277 19.16 -11.09 1.92
CA GLU A 277 18.54 -12.41 1.74
C GLU A 277 17.79 -12.46 0.41
N THR A 278 16.97 -11.44 0.12
CA THR A 278 16.28 -11.29 -1.17
C THR A 278 17.27 -11.23 -2.33
N MET A 279 18.32 -10.40 -2.25
CA MET A 279 19.31 -10.25 -3.33
C MET A 279 20.06 -11.56 -3.60
N ASN A 280 20.46 -12.30 -2.56
CA ASN A 280 21.16 -13.58 -2.72
C ASN A 280 20.23 -14.67 -3.26
N HIS A 281 18.95 -14.67 -2.85
CA HIS A 281 17.94 -15.54 -3.43
C HIS A 281 17.75 -15.24 -4.93
N THR A 282 17.55 -13.97 -5.29
CA THR A 282 17.45 -13.53 -6.70
C THR A 282 18.69 -13.93 -7.49
N LEU A 283 19.90 -13.71 -6.96
CA LEU A 283 21.15 -14.13 -7.60
C LEU A 283 21.20 -15.64 -7.88
N SER A 284 20.71 -16.46 -6.95
CA SER A 284 20.64 -17.90 -7.16
C SER A 284 19.74 -18.26 -8.35
N LEU A 285 18.59 -17.61 -8.49
CA LEU A 285 17.66 -17.84 -9.60
C LEU A 285 18.30 -17.47 -10.94
N TRP A 286 18.92 -16.28 -11.03
CA TRP A 286 19.58 -15.82 -12.26
C TRP A 286 20.80 -16.67 -12.66
N LYS A 287 21.49 -17.29 -11.71
CA LYS A 287 22.59 -18.22 -11.98
C LYS A 287 22.13 -19.54 -12.59
N GLN A 288 20.90 -19.95 -12.30
CA GLN A 288 20.33 -21.22 -12.78
C GLN A 288 19.76 -21.12 -14.21
N LEU A 289 19.60 -19.91 -14.76
CA LEU A 289 19.17 -19.72 -16.14
C LEU A 289 20.22 -20.29 -17.11
N ASP A 290 19.76 -20.98 -18.15
CA ASP A 290 20.66 -21.49 -19.19
C ASP A 290 21.37 -20.34 -19.91
N ASP A 291 22.67 -20.49 -20.20
CA ASP A 291 23.40 -19.52 -21.03
C ASP A 291 23.09 -19.80 -22.51
N ASP A 292 21.94 -19.31 -22.98
CA ASP A 292 21.69 -19.19 -24.42
C ASP A 292 22.40 -17.92 -24.95
N SER A 293 23.71 -17.84 -24.72
CA SER A 293 24.54 -17.04 -25.62
C SER A 293 24.58 -17.80 -26.93
N LEU A 294 23.75 -17.38 -27.89
CA LEU A 294 23.86 -17.76 -29.30
C LEU A 294 25.25 -17.37 -29.82
N GLU A 295 26.24 -18.21 -29.55
CA GLU A 295 27.46 -18.28 -30.35
C GLU A 295 27.07 -18.91 -31.70
N SER A 296 26.89 -18.05 -32.69
CA SER A 296 27.05 -18.44 -34.08
C SER A 296 28.47 -18.97 -34.29
N SER A 297 28.65 -20.30 -34.26
CA SER A 297 29.39 -21.05 -35.28
C SER A 297 29.59 -22.53 -34.91
N SER A 298 28.76 -23.42 -35.46
CA SER A 298 29.27 -24.54 -36.27
C SER A 298 28.11 -25.35 -36.82
N LEU A 299 27.79 -25.10 -38.09
CA LEU A 299 27.11 -26.08 -38.92
C LEU A 299 28.00 -27.30 -39.12
N THR A 300 27.33 -28.46 -39.24
CA THR A 300 27.80 -29.77 -39.73
C THR A 300 28.49 -30.70 -38.72
N LYS A 301 27.73 -31.68 -38.23
CA LYS A 301 27.79 -33.03 -38.82
C LYS A 301 26.57 -33.86 -38.43
N SER A 302 25.88 -34.29 -39.47
CA SER A 302 24.89 -35.33 -39.49
C SER A 302 25.49 -36.71 -39.13
N VAL A 303 24.66 -37.61 -38.59
CA VAL A 303 24.35 -38.96 -39.09
C VAL A 303 24.06 -39.97 -37.96
N SER A 304 22.79 -40.40 -37.97
CA SER A 304 22.20 -41.73 -37.71
C SER A 304 22.35 -42.49 -36.37
N THR A 305 21.19 -42.74 -35.77
CA THR A 305 20.55 -44.06 -35.54
C THR A 305 21.44 -45.27 -35.19
N GLY A 306 21.25 -45.83 -33.99
CA GLY A 306 21.82 -47.13 -33.62
C GLY A 306 21.36 -47.65 -32.25
N LYS A 307 20.31 -48.46 -32.26
CA LYS A 307 19.71 -49.21 -31.14
C LYS A 307 20.63 -50.35 -30.65
N ARG A 308 20.90 -50.47 -29.33
CA ARG A 308 20.88 -51.74 -28.56
C ARG A 308 21.36 -51.63 -27.09
N ILE A 309 20.40 -51.87 -26.19
CA ILE A 309 20.38 -52.75 -25.00
C ILE A 309 21.70 -53.47 -24.62
N ASN A 310 22.16 -53.33 -23.36
CA ASN A 310 22.33 -54.45 -22.40
C ASN A 310 22.77 -54.02 -20.96
N THR A 311 21.93 -54.42 -19.99
CA THR A 311 22.22 -55.11 -18.70
C THR A 311 23.26 -54.64 -17.66
N LEU A 312 22.72 -54.25 -16.49
CA LEU A 312 22.98 -54.75 -15.11
C LEU A 312 24.45 -54.88 -14.60
N LYS A 313 24.80 -54.10 -13.57
CA LYS A 313 25.05 -54.64 -12.21
C LYS A 313 25.15 -53.57 -11.11
N SER A 314 24.53 -53.93 -10.00
CA SER A 314 24.48 -53.33 -8.68
C SER A 314 25.81 -53.36 -7.92
N LYS A 315 26.02 -52.36 -7.02
CA LYS A 315 26.54 -52.63 -5.67
C LYS A 315 26.32 -51.46 -4.71
N GLU A 316 25.63 -51.78 -3.62
CA GLU A 316 25.47 -51.01 -2.38
C GLU A 316 26.84 -50.72 -1.73
N LYS A 317 26.90 -49.62 -0.94
CA LYS A 317 27.24 -49.66 0.50
C LYS A 317 27.25 -48.25 1.13
N ASN A 318 26.32 -48.03 2.05
CA ASN A 318 26.53 -47.27 3.29
C ASN A 318 27.15 -48.25 4.33
N PRO A 319 27.71 -47.87 5.52
CA PRO A 319 27.08 -46.96 6.49
C PRO A 319 28.02 -46.12 7.40
N ASN A 320 27.51 -45.05 8.03
CA ASN A 320 27.32 -44.96 9.49
C ASN A 320 27.10 -43.51 9.99
N VAL A 321 26.05 -43.39 10.79
CA VAL A 321 25.65 -42.28 11.67
C VAL A 321 26.07 -42.65 13.10
N PRO A 322 26.19 -41.68 14.02
CA PRO A 322 25.52 -41.89 15.30
C PRO A 322 24.63 -40.70 15.71
N THR A 323 23.43 -41.06 16.13
CA THR A 323 22.41 -40.22 16.75
C THR A 323 22.68 -40.17 18.26
N SER A 324 22.53 -39.00 18.88
CA SER A 324 22.18 -38.93 20.30
C SER A 324 21.16 -37.82 20.53
N SER A 325 20.12 -38.18 21.26
CA SER A 325 18.91 -37.45 21.60
C SER A 325 18.97 -36.88 23.03
N LYS A 326 18.44 -35.67 23.25
CA LYS A 326 17.71 -35.14 24.45
C LYS A 326 17.55 -33.61 24.25
N LEU A 327 16.36 -33.07 23.98
CA LEU A 327 15.24 -32.68 24.88
C LEU A 327 15.56 -31.52 25.86
N ASN A 328 14.64 -30.55 25.87
CA ASN A 328 14.45 -29.36 26.76
C ASN A 328 15.19 -28.09 26.29
N ASP A 329 14.66 -26.85 26.28
CA ASP A 329 13.44 -26.27 26.83
C ASP A 329 12.98 -25.07 25.98
N VAL A 330 11.71 -24.70 26.19
CA VAL A 330 10.95 -23.57 25.63
C VAL A 330 11.34 -22.27 26.32
N GLU A 331 11.64 -21.19 25.58
CA GLU A 331 11.47 -19.82 26.09
C GLU A 331 10.93 -18.87 24.99
N ASP A 332 9.70 -18.41 25.25
CA ASP A 332 9.07 -17.22 24.67
C ASP A 332 9.83 -15.96 25.08
N GLU A 333 10.06 -15.02 24.15
CA GLU A 333 10.32 -13.61 24.50
C GLU A 333 9.24 -12.70 23.91
N VAL A 334 8.41 -12.17 24.80
CA VAL A 334 7.36 -11.19 24.57
C VAL A 334 7.66 -9.95 25.40
N LEU A 335 7.78 -8.81 24.71
CA LEU A 335 7.26 -7.48 25.03
C LEU A 335 7.73 -6.70 26.31
N PHE A 336 8.35 -5.56 26.03
CA PHE A 336 8.57 -4.32 26.82
C PHE A 336 7.78 -4.09 28.13
N PRO A 337 8.42 -3.55 29.19
CA PRO A 337 7.72 -2.88 30.28
C PRO A 337 7.65 -1.35 30.11
N ALA A 338 6.65 -0.78 30.78
CA ALA A 338 6.03 0.53 30.58
C ALA A 338 6.69 1.72 31.32
N LYS A 339 6.35 2.93 30.86
CA LYS A 339 6.73 4.26 31.40
C LYS A 339 6.05 4.58 32.76
N PRO A 340 6.70 5.33 33.67
CA PRO A 340 6.02 5.94 34.82
C PRO A 340 5.51 7.38 34.55
N LYS A 341 4.46 7.76 35.28
CA LYS A 341 3.71 9.06 35.23
C LYS A 341 4.39 10.16 36.07
N PRO A 342 4.11 11.47 35.83
CA PRO A 342 4.68 12.57 36.62
C PRO A 342 3.77 12.97 37.80
N SER A 343 4.38 13.32 38.95
CA SER A 343 3.72 13.92 40.12
C SER A 343 3.94 15.43 40.17
N LYS A 344 2.86 16.18 40.39
CA LYS A 344 2.82 17.64 40.61
C LYS A 344 3.44 18.02 41.97
N ALA A 345 4.24 19.08 42.01
CA ALA A 345 4.51 19.84 43.23
C ALA A 345 4.32 21.34 42.96
N THR A 346 3.54 21.99 43.82
CA THR A 346 3.18 23.41 43.84
C THR A 346 4.15 24.16 44.75
N ILE A 347 4.66 25.33 44.33
CA ILE A 347 5.49 26.22 45.16
C ILE A 347 4.83 27.61 45.22
N LYS A 348 4.65 28.14 46.43
CA LYS A 348 4.22 29.53 46.75
C LYS A 348 5.46 30.42 46.95
N PRO A 349 5.39 31.74 46.71
CA PRO A 349 6.53 32.64 46.90
C PRO A 349 6.58 33.19 48.33
N GLN A 350 7.79 33.32 48.88
CA GLN A 350 8.05 34.18 50.04
C GLN A 350 9.06 35.27 49.66
N VAL A 351 8.66 36.49 50.01
CA VAL A 351 9.41 37.74 49.93
C VAL A 351 10.45 37.76 51.05
N VAL A 352 11.66 38.29 50.79
CA VAL A 352 12.65 38.54 51.85
C VAL A 352 13.12 39.98 51.78
N ASP A 353 12.92 40.66 52.91
CA ASP A 353 13.32 42.04 53.21
C ASP A 353 14.82 42.20 53.46
N VAL A 354 15.29 43.41 53.23
CA VAL A 354 16.66 43.92 53.37
C VAL A 354 16.98 44.27 54.82
N VAL A 355 18.15 43.85 55.36
CA VAL A 355 18.90 44.62 56.39
C VAL A 355 20.42 44.37 56.26
N GLN A 356 21.19 45.46 56.43
CA GLN A 356 22.66 45.59 56.36
C GLN A 356 23.42 45.34 57.69
N SER A 357 24.75 45.23 57.54
CA SER A 357 25.87 45.49 58.50
C SER A 357 26.24 44.34 59.45
N SER A 358 27.51 44.06 59.79
CA SER A 358 28.86 44.54 59.42
C SER A 358 29.88 43.49 59.89
N ASP A 359 31.02 43.42 59.19
CA ASP A 359 32.39 42.96 59.53
C ASP A 359 32.62 41.87 60.60
N GLU A 360 33.19 40.73 60.19
CA GLU A 360 34.37 40.06 60.80
C GLU A 360 34.80 38.82 59.98
N GLU A 361 36.02 38.35 60.23
CA GLU A 361 37.00 37.81 59.29
C GLU A 361 36.87 36.34 58.80
N GLU A 362 37.35 36.14 57.56
CA GLU A 362 38.17 35.03 57.03
C GLU A 362 37.77 33.54 57.14
N SER A 363 36.54 33.17 57.56
CA SER A 363 36.05 31.78 57.38
C SER A 363 34.91 31.59 56.38
N SER A 364 34.37 32.66 55.79
CA SER A 364 33.12 32.61 54.99
C SER A 364 33.33 32.37 53.48
N SER A 365 34.55 32.53 52.97
CA SER A 365 34.79 32.60 51.52
C SER A 365 34.69 31.25 50.79
N SER A 366 34.74 30.13 51.51
CA SER A 366 34.54 28.79 50.94
C SER A 366 33.06 28.41 50.87
N SER A 367 32.28 28.70 51.93
CA SER A 367 30.84 28.44 51.97
C SER A 367 30.04 29.32 51.00
N GLN A 368 30.42 30.60 50.83
CA GLN A 368 29.79 31.47 49.83
C GLN A 368 30.14 31.09 48.38
N ARG A 369 31.35 30.58 48.13
CA ARG A 369 31.74 30.07 46.80
C ARG A 369 30.98 28.80 46.43
N ASN A 370 30.83 27.87 47.37
CA ASN A 370 30.09 26.62 47.13
C ASN A 370 28.61 26.90 46.84
N ASN A 371 27.99 27.83 47.56
CA ASN A 371 26.59 28.20 47.34
C ASN A 371 26.40 28.95 46.00
N ALA A 372 27.33 29.83 45.63
CA ALA A 372 27.31 30.50 44.32
C ALA A 372 27.55 29.51 43.16
N GLU A 373 28.36 28.48 43.37
CA GLU A 373 28.59 27.42 42.38
C GLU A 373 27.34 26.54 42.21
N GLU A 374 26.65 26.19 43.30
CA GLU A 374 25.36 25.50 43.26
C GLU A 374 24.28 26.33 42.53
N GLU A 375 24.14 27.62 42.83
CA GLU A 375 23.21 28.50 42.11
C GLU A 375 23.56 28.62 40.62
N LEU A 376 24.85 28.72 40.27
CA LEU A 376 25.30 28.74 38.87
C LEU A 376 25.00 27.42 38.16
N THR A 377 25.11 26.27 38.84
CA THR A 377 24.72 24.98 38.25
C THR A 377 23.20 24.89 38.03
N LEU A 378 22.40 25.43 38.94
CA LEU A 378 20.94 25.48 38.81
C LEU A 378 20.51 26.36 37.62
N ILE A 379 21.15 27.53 37.46
CA ILE A 379 20.92 28.44 36.35
C ILE A 379 21.33 27.78 35.02
N ARG A 380 22.50 27.11 34.96
CA ARG A 380 22.93 26.38 33.75
C ARG A 380 21.92 25.31 33.36
N ASN A 381 21.44 24.53 34.32
CA ASN A 381 20.44 23.49 34.07
C ASN A 381 19.11 24.08 33.55
N GLN A 382 18.66 25.22 34.09
CA GLN A 382 17.49 25.92 33.58
C GLN A 382 17.69 26.42 32.14
N ILE A 383 18.85 27.00 31.84
CA ILE A 383 19.18 27.46 30.48
C ILE A 383 19.15 26.28 29.50
N THR A 384 19.77 25.15 29.83
CA THR A 384 19.72 23.94 28.98
C THR A 384 18.30 23.41 28.80
N GLN A 385 17.45 23.52 29.82
CA GLN A 385 16.04 23.15 29.71
C GLN A 385 15.27 24.09 28.77
N ILE A 386 15.52 25.40 28.86
CA ILE A 386 14.93 26.41 27.98
C ILE A 386 15.39 26.18 26.54
N GLU A 387 16.68 25.93 26.31
CA GLU A 387 17.23 25.62 24.98
C GLU A 387 16.54 24.39 24.38
N LYS A 388 16.37 23.32 25.17
CA LYS A 388 15.66 22.11 24.72
C LYS A 388 14.19 22.38 24.38
N GLN A 389 13.51 23.22 25.16
CA GLN A 389 12.13 23.63 24.87
C GLN A 389 12.05 24.46 23.59
N GLN A 390 13.00 25.37 23.37
CA GLN A 390 13.09 26.18 22.16
C GLN A 390 13.38 25.31 20.93
N SER A 391 14.28 24.33 21.02
CA SER A 391 14.53 23.37 19.92
C SER A 391 13.28 22.56 19.59
N SER A 392 12.56 22.06 20.59
CA SER A 392 11.30 21.33 20.35
C SER A 392 10.22 22.21 19.73
N LEU A 393 10.18 23.50 20.09
CA LEU A 393 9.24 24.45 19.50
C LEU A 393 9.60 24.76 18.04
N LEU A 394 10.90 24.90 17.75
CA LEU A 394 11.40 25.11 16.39
C LEU A 394 11.07 23.92 15.48
N ASP A 395 11.27 22.68 15.96
CA ASP A 395 10.89 21.46 15.24
C ASP A 395 9.39 21.42 14.93
N LEU A 396 8.56 21.84 15.88
CA LEU A 396 7.11 21.89 15.69
C LEU A 396 6.71 22.96 14.66
N PHE A 397 7.34 24.14 14.71
CA PHE A 397 7.15 25.19 13.71
C PHE A 397 7.58 24.74 12.33
N GLN A 398 8.73 24.07 12.20
CA GLN A 398 9.20 23.55 10.93
C GLN A 398 8.22 22.53 10.34
N ARG A 399 7.75 21.56 11.15
CA ARG A 399 6.73 20.58 10.72
C ARG A 399 5.42 21.24 10.33
N PHE A 400 4.97 22.25 11.08
CA PHE A 400 3.76 23.00 10.75
C PHE A 400 3.91 23.74 9.41
N MET A 401 5.05 24.41 9.19
CA MET A 401 5.35 25.11 7.94
C MET A 401 5.40 24.16 6.76
N GLU A 402 6.07 23.01 6.89
CA GLU A 402 6.12 21.98 5.85
C GLU A 402 4.74 21.40 5.54
N SER A 403 3.94 21.09 6.56
CA SER A 403 2.56 20.62 6.40
C SER A 403 1.68 21.66 5.71
N SER A 404 1.75 22.92 6.16
CA SER A 404 0.98 24.03 5.57
C SER A 404 1.37 24.30 4.13
N GLN A 405 2.67 24.26 3.81
CA GLN A 405 3.15 24.40 2.43
C GLN A 405 2.65 23.26 1.54
N ASN A 406 2.68 22.03 2.03
CA ASN A 406 2.17 20.87 1.31
C ASN A 406 0.66 20.95 1.06
N GLU A 407 -0.11 21.38 2.06
CA GLU A 407 -1.56 21.60 1.93
C GLU A 407 -1.86 22.73 0.95
N MET A 408 -1.12 23.85 1.00
CA MET A 408 -1.30 24.97 0.07
C MET A 408 -0.94 24.58 -1.37
N GLN A 409 0.10 23.78 -1.58
CA GLN A 409 0.43 23.25 -2.91
C GLN A 409 -0.64 22.27 -3.42
N SER A 410 -1.18 21.43 -2.53
CA SER A 410 -2.28 20.52 -2.84
C SER A 410 -3.55 21.28 -3.24
N LEU A 411 -3.90 22.33 -2.49
CA LEU A 411 -4.99 23.24 -2.82
C LEU A 411 -4.77 23.94 -4.17
N GLY A 412 -3.56 24.48 -4.41
CA GLY A 412 -3.23 25.11 -5.69
C GLY A 412 -3.35 24.17 -6.89
N ARG A 413 -2.99 22.88 -6.73
CA ARG A 413 -3.21 21.86 -7.78
C ARG A 413 -4.70 21.61 -8.04
N ARG A 414 -5.51 21.51 -6.99
CA ARG A 414 -6.96 21.30 -7.11
C ARG A 414 -7.66 22.48 -7.78
N VAL A 415 -7.28 23.71 -7.43
CA VAL A 415 -7.82 24.93 -8.08
C VAL A 415 -7.48 24.95 -9.56
N ARG A 416 -6.22 24.69 -9.94
CA ARG A 416 -5.82 24.64 -11.36
C ARG A 416 -6.56 23.56 -12.15
N CYS A 417 -6.78 22.39 -11.54
CA CYS A 417 -7.58 21.33 -12.16
C CYS A 417 -9.02 21.78 -12.39
N LEU A 418 -9.63 22.44 -11.40
CA LEU A 418 -10.98 23.00 -11.50
C LEU A 418 -11.08 24.08 -12.58
N GLU A 419 -10.10 24.99 -12.65
CA GLU A 419 -10.00 26.01 -13.71
C GLU A 419 -9.94 25.37 -15.09
N THR A 420 -9.13 24.31 -15.25
CA THR A 420 -9.02 23.58 -16.52
C THR A 420 -10.34 22.92 -16.90
N SER A 421 -11.00 22.24 -15.97
CA SER A 421 -12.33 21.63 -16.22
C SER A 421 -13.38 22.68 -16.57
N PHE A 422 -13.34 23.85 -15.93
CA PHE A 422 -14.24 24.95 -16.25
C PHE A 422 -13.96 25.53 -17.64
N SER A 423 -12.69 25.67 -18.03
CA SER A 423 -12.33 26.08 -19.40
C SER A 423 -12.86 25.10 -20.44
N VAL A 424 -12.76 23.79 -20.21
CA VAL A 424 -13.29 22.75 -21.10
C VAL A 424 -14.81 22.84 -21.20
N LEU A 425 -15.52 22.96 -20.07
CA LEU A 425 -16.98 23.13 -20.07
C LEU A 425 -17.40 24.42 -20.78
N SER A 426 -16.66 25.52 -20.61
CA SER A 426 -16.92 26.77 -21.30
C SER A 426 -16.73 26.63 -22.81
N THR A 427 -15.71 25.91 -23.26
CA THR A 427 -15.51 25.63 -24.70
C THR A 427 -16.61 24.73 -25.26
N ASP A 428 -17.03 23.69 -24.53
CA ASP A 428 -18.09 22.78 -24.95
C ASP A 428 -19.45 23.47 -25.04
N LEU A 429 -19.74 24.41 -24.12
CA LEU A 429 -20.94 25.23 -24.17
C LEU A 429 -20.92 26.22 -25.34
N LEU A 430 -19.76 26.82 -25.65
CA LEU A 430 -19.60 27.68 -26.84
C LEU A 430 -19.80 26.89 -28.14
N VAL A 431 -19.23 25.68 -28.23
CA VAL A 431 -19.41 24.78 -29.38
C VAL A 431 -20.87 24.35 -29.50
N SER A 432 -21.52 23.97 -28.39
CA SER A 432 -22.94 23.59 -28.36
C SER A 432 -23.87 24.74 -28.77
N ARG A 433 -23.55 25.99 -28.36
CA ARG A 433 -24.29 27.18 -28.75
C ARG A 433 -24.15 27.50 -30.25
N ASN A 434 -22.96 27.30 -30.82
CA ASN A 434 -22.73 27.46 -32.26
C ASN A 434 -23.46 26.39 -33.09
N ILE A 435 -23.51 25.15 -32.61
CA ILE A 435 -24.23 24.05 -33.28
C ILE A 435 -25.74 24.29 -33.28
N THR A 436 -26.30 24.75 -32.16
CA THR A 436 -27.74 25.06 -32.05
C THR A 436 -28.17 26.27 -32.90
N GLN A 437 -27.34 27.31 -33.01
CA GLN A 437 -27.60 28.43 -33.94
C GLN A 437 -27.59 28.00 -35.41
N ASN A 438 -26.62 27.16 -35.82
CA ASN A 438 -26.53 26.64 -37.19
C ASN A 438 -27.69 25.69 -37.53
N GLY A 439 -28.16 24.89 -36.56
CA GLY A 439 -29.33 24.03 -36.71
C GLY A 439 -30.63 24.81 -36.90
N ASN A 440 -30.77 25.96 -36.23
CA ASN A 440 -31.95 26.83 -36.38
C ASN A 440 -31.95 27.60 -37.72
N HIS A 441 -30.78 28.01 -38.25
CA HIS A 441 -30.69 28.62 -39.58
C HIS A 441 -31.06 27.65 -40.71
N LYS A 442 -30.72 26.35 -40.58
CA LYS A 442 -31.12 25.33 -41.55
C LYS A 442 -32.62 25.01 -41.51
N ARG A 443 -33.27 25.10 -40.34
CA ARG A 443 -34.72 24.88 -40.22
C ARG A 443 -35.54 26.05 -40.77
N SER A 444 -35.09 27.30 -40.61
CA SER A 444 -35.80 28.44 -41.21
C SER A 444 -35.71 28.46 -42.74
N ALA A 445 -34.62 27.96 -43.32
CA ALA A 445 -34.45 27.86 -44.77
C ALA A 445 -35.34 26.78 -45.43
N HIS A 446 -35.81 25.78 -44.68
CA HIS A 446 -36.74 24.75 -45.19
C HIS A 446 -38.23 25.12 -45.06
N GLN A 447 -38.55 26.25 -44.41
CA GLN A 447 -39.94 26.74 -44.29
C GLN A 447 -40.28 27.86 -45.29
N GLN A 448 -39.38 28.20 -46.23
CA GLN A 448 -39.57 29.27 -47.22
C GLN A 448 -39.53 28.78 -48.69
N ILE A 449 -39.81 27.50 -48.95
CA ILE A 449 -39.96 26.97 -50.32
C ILE A 449 -41.36 26.40 -50.49
#